data_AF-A0A6C0KLB5-F1
#
_entry.id   AF-A0A6C0KLB5-F1
#
_cell.length_a   1.000
_cell.length_b   1.000
_cell.length_c   1.000
_cell.angle_alpha   90.00
_cell.angle_beta   90.00
_cell.angle_gamma   90.00
#
_symmetry.space_group_name_H-M   'P 1'
#
loop_
_entity.id
_entity.type
_entity.pdbx_description
1 polymer ?
#
loop_
_entity_poly.entity_id
_entity_poly.type
_entity_poly.pdbx_seq_one_letter_code
_entity_poly.pdbx_strand_id
1 'polypeptide(L)'
;MFSDLQQNKKDEFSDSGIGMSGVYKITDPSGIINTTDFKNAVDSKKNNQTALQAYLDSQKNNVLSEIAKQKSITFDKVYGDLTNVSNVQGSMIVLDQRTNQLDNIQKQVSSKQEQDIHNVKDNKQLAKRKVEMNEWSVENKKETLFIYSMFFMLLTVSVFLSALVSIGTISSYLCTSLVALFVIIFIIIVVYRARLTTNYRNKRYWHKRSFDEGVGKFRIPNLSLCPESE
;
A
#
# COMPACT_ATOMS: atom_id res chain seq x y z
N MET A 1 -8.73 15.18 7.27
CA MET A 1 -9.05 13.75 7.05
C MET A 1 -8.25 12.79 7.95
N PHE A 2 -6.91 12.88 8.04
CA PHE A 2 -6.14 12.09 9.04
C PHE A 2 -6.10 12.73 10.44
N SER A 3 -6.34 14.05 10.55
CA SER A 3 -6.49 14.79 11.81
C SER A 3 -7.80 14.45 12.54
N ASP A 4 -8.88 14.23 11.79
CA ASP A 4 -10.23 14.05 12.35
C ASP A 4 -10.41 12.67 13.00
N LEU A 5 -9.60 11.67 12.59
CA LEU A 5 -9.58 10.34 13.20
C LEU A 5 -8.77 10.27 14.50
N GLN A 6 -7.89 11.25 14.75
CA GLN A 6 -7.15 11.35 16.03
C GLN A 6 -7.98 12.08 17.11
N GLN A 7 -8.86 13.00 16.70
CA GLN A 7 -9.80 13.67 17.61
C GLN A 7 -10.88 12.70 18.12
N ASN A 8 -11.46 11.89 17.21
CA ASN A 8 -12.52 10.95 17.56
C ASN A 8 -12.06 9.82 18.50
N LYS A 9 -10.76 9.49 18.48
CA LYS A 9 -10.16 8.51 19.40
C LYS A 9 -9.95 9.04 20.83
N LYS A 10 -9.91 10.37 21.01
CA LYS A 10 -9.87 11.00 22.34
C LYS A 10 -11.26 11.12 22.95
N ASP A 11 -12.28 11.29 22.12
CA ASP A 11 -13.67 11.47 22.59
C ASP A 11 -14.32 10.12 22.95
N GLU A 12 -14.00 9.02 22.26
CA GLU A 12 -14.49 7.68 22.64
C GLU A 12 -13.82 7.09 23.90
N PHE A 13 -12.63 7.55 24.29
CA PHE A 13 -11.98 7.11 25.53
C PHE A 13 -12.50 7.86 26.78
N SER A 14 -13.29 8.92 26.59
CA SER A 14 -13.91 9.69 27.68
C SER A 14 -15.35 9.27 27.97
N ASP A 15 -16.00 8.50 27.09
CA ASP A 15 -17.43 8.16 27.20
C ASP A 15 -17.71 6.68 27.53
N SER A 16 -16.65 5.89 27.77
CA SER A 16 -16.79 4.67 28.58
C SER A 16 -16.84 5.05 30.05
N GLY A 17 -17.94 5.72 30.42
CA GLY A 17 -18.38 5.93 31.79
C GLY A 17 -18.59 4.59 32.48
N ILE A 18 -17.49 3.95 32.87
CA ILE A 18 -17.51 2.97 33.94
C ILE A 18 -17.86 3.81 35.17
N GLY A 19 -19.14 3.78 35.53
CA GLY A 19 -19.67 4.31 36.78
C GLY A 19 -19.04 3.58 37.98
N MET A 20 -17.74 3.80 38.19
CA MET A 20 -17.02 3.57 39.44
C MET A 20 -17.27 4.79 40.35
N SER A 21 -18.53 5.17 40.54
CA SER A 21 -18.93 6.06 41.63
C SER A 21 -19.86 5.29 42.54
N GLY A 22 -19.21 4.47 43.35
CA GLY A 22 -19.86 3.74 44.40
C GLY A 22 -18.92 3.60 45.58
N VAL A 23 -18.49 4.74 46.12
CA VAL A 23 -17.92 4.81 47.47
C VAL A 23 -19.03 4.38 48.42
N TYR A 24 -19.09 3.09 48.75
CA TYR A 24 -20.04 2.59 49.73
C TYR A 24 -19.25 2.02 50.89
N LYS A 25 -19.26 2.83 51.95
CA LYS A 25 -18.83 2.48 53.29
C LYS A 25 -19.24 1.04 53.59
N ILE A 26 -18.27 0.21 53.96
CA ILE A 26 -18.56 -0.95 54.80
C ILE A 26 -19.29 -0.34 56.00
N THR A 27 -20.60 -0.53 56.09
CA THR A 27 -21.37 -0.06 57.24
C THR A 27 -20.78 -0.78 58.44
N ASP A 28 -20.03 -0.01 59.23
CA ASP A 28 -19.48 -0.45 60.49
C ASP A 28 -20.62 -1.13 61.28
N PRO A 29 -20.47 -2.39 61.73
CA PRO A 29 -21.52 -3.11 62.44
C PRO A 29 -21.95 -2.40 63.74
N SER A 30 -21.22 -1.36 64.16
CA SER A 30 -21.58 -0.44 65.24
C SER A 30 -22.92 0.28 65.06
N GLY A 31 -23.50 0.32 63.85
CA GLY A 31 -24.81 0.92 63.57
C GLY A 31 -26.03 0.01 63.77
N ILE A 32 -25.85 -1.29 64.05
CA ILE A 32 -26.95 -2.27 64.09
C ILE A 32 -27.74 -2.18 65.41
N ILE A 33 -27.16 -1.59 66.45
CA ILE A 33 -27.82 -1.37 67.73
C ILE A 33 -27.75 0.12 68.03
N ASN A 34 -28.89 0.83 67.90
CA ASN A 34 -29.02 2.18 68.43
C ASN A 34 -28.82 2.10 69.95
N THR A 35 -27.62 2.44 70.42
CA THR A 35 -27.13 2.17 71.78
C THR A 35 -28.01 2.83 72.85
N THR A 36 -28.70 3.91 72.48
CA THR A 36 -29.70 4.61 73.30
C THR A 36 -30.99 3.80 73.47
N ASP A 37 -31.49 3.19 72.40
CA ASP A 37 -32.74 2.40 72.43
C ASP A 37 -32.53 1.05 73.13
N PHE A 38 -31.36 0.45 72.93
CA PHE A 38 -30.97 -0.78 73.63
C PHE A 38 -30.85 -0.57 75.13
N LYS A 39 -30.22 0.53 75.55
CA LYS A 39 -30.11 0.91 76.96
C LYS A 39 -31.49 1.10 77.60
N ASN A 40 -32.38 1.83 76.93
CA ASN A 40 -33.75 2.07 77.40
C ASN A 40 -34.61 0.77 77.47
N ALA A 41 -34.42 -0.16 76.54
CA ALA A 41 -35.12 -1.46 76.52
C ALA A 41 -34.61 -2.43 77.61
N VAL A 42 -33.31 -2.40 77.91
CA VAL A 42 -32.70 -3.18 79.00
C VAL A 42 -33.12 -2.63 80.36
N ASP A 43 -33.12 -1.31 80.53
CA ASP A 43 -33.50 -0.66 81.78
C ASP A 43 -35.00 -0.87 82.12
N SER A 44 -35.88 -0.87 81.11
CA SER A 44 -37.33 -1.11 81.29
C SER A 44 -37.71 -2.57 81.57
N LYS A 45 -36.83 -3.55 81.26
CA LYS A 45 -37.09 -4.99 81.44
C LYS A 45 -36.27 -5.64 82.55
N LYS A 46 -35.51 -4.85 83.31
CA LYS A 46 -34.63 -5.29 84.41
C LYS A 46 -35.34 -6.12 85.50
N ASN A 47 -36.65 -5.91 85.68
CA ASN A 47 -37.44 -6.57 86.72
C ASN A 47 -38.06 -7.92 86.27
N ASN A 48 -37.89 -8.32 85.00
CA ASN A 48 -38.41 -9.58 84.46
C ASN A 48 -37.32 -10.31 83.67
N GLN A 49 -36.57 -11.17 84.37
CA GLN A 49 -35.38 -11.86 83.88
C GLN A 49 -35.63 -12.66 82.60
N THR A 50 -36.79 -13.30 82.47
CA THR A 50 -37.17 -14.10 81.29
C THR A 50 -37.43 -13.23 80.05
N ALA A 51 -38.06 -12.06 80.24
CA ALA A 51 -38.33 -11.13 79.15
C ALA A 51 -37.07 -10.41 78.64
N LEU A 52 -36.07 -10.21 79.51
CA LEU A 52 -34.77 -9.66 79.14
C LEU A 52 -33.93 -10.66 78.34
N GLN A 53 -33.89 -11.93 78.75
CA GLN A 53 -33.19 -12.98 77.99
C GLN A 53 -33.78 -13.18 76.59
N ALA A 54 -35.11 -13.24 76.46
CA ALA A 54 -35.77 -13.34 75.16
C ALA A 54 -35.48 -12.15 74.22
N TYR A 55 -35.36 -10.93 74.77
CA TYR A 55 -34.98 -9.74 74.00
C TYR A 55 -33.51 -9.80 73.56
N LEU A 56 -32.59 -10.19 74.44
CA LEU A 56 -31.18 -10.37 74.11
C LEU A 56 -30.98 -11.44 73.05
N ASP A 57 -31.69 -12.56 73.14
CA ASP A 57 -31.65 -13.63 72.14
C ASP A 57 -32.23 -13.18 70.79
N SER A 58 -33.32 -12.38 70.79
CA SER A 58 -33.87 -11.79 69.57
C SER A 58 -32.90 -10.80 68.91
N GLN A 59 -32.25 -9.93 69.69
CA GLN A 59 -31.24 -9.00 69.17
C GLN A 59 -30.02 -9.74 68.63
N LYS A 60 -29.54 -10.76 69.35
CA LYS A 60 -28.46 -11.64 68.89
C LYS A 60 -28.83 -12.31 67.57
N ASN A 61 -30.05 -12.86 67.45
CA ASN A 61 -30.51 -13.51 66.21
C ASN A 61 -30.67 -12.52 65.05
N ASN A 62 -31.15 -11.30 65.31
CA ASN A 62 -31.26 -10.24 64.30
C ASN A 62 -29.87 -9.84 63.78
N VAL A 63 -28.93 -9.56 64.68
CA VAL A 63 -27.54 -9.24 64.33
C VAL A 63 -26.89 -10.39 63.55
N LEU A 64 -27.07 -11.64 64.01
CA LEU A 64 -26.55 -12.81 63.31
C LEU A 64 -27.17 -12.97 61.91
N SER A 65 -28.47 -12.74 61.76
CA SER A 65 -29.16 -12.81 60.46
C SER A 65 -28.69 -11.70 59.51
N GLU A 66 -28.45 -10.50 60.02
CA GLU A 66 -27.99 -9.37 59.20
C GLU A 66 -26.53 -9.55 58.78
N ILE A 67 -25.68 -10.06 59.67
CA ILE A 67 -24.30 -10.45 59.32
C ILE A 67 -24.32 -11.57 58.27
N ALA A 68 -25.19 -12.58 58.41
CA ALA A 68 -25.30 -13.66 57.43
C ALA A 68 -25.77 -13.13 56.06
N LYS A 69 -26.75 -12.23 56.06
CA LYS A 69 -27.27 -11.57 54.85
C LYS A 69 -26.23 -10.68 54.18
N GLN A 70 -25.51 -9.87 54.95
CA GLN A 70 -24.42 -9.03 54.44
C GLN A 70 -23.29 -9.88 53.86
N LYS A 71 -22.93 -10.99 54.51
CA LYS A 71 -21.96 -11.95 53.97
C LYS A 71 -22.46 -12.52 52.64
N SER A 72 -23.71 -12.99 52.56
CA SER A 72 -24.30 -13.50 51.32
C SER A 72 -24.25 -12.45 50.19
N ILE A 73 -24.72 -11.23 50.46
CA ILE A 73 -24.71 -10.12 49.48
C ILE A 73 -23.28 -9.80 49.02
N THR A 74 -22.32 -9.81 49.95
CA THR A 74 -20.91 -9.55 49.63
C THR A 74 -20.35 -10.67 48.76
N PHE A 75 -20.66 -11.93 49.06
CA PHE A 75 -20.25 -13.06 48.21
C PHE A 75 -20.86 -12.96 46.82
N ASP A 76 -22.17 -12.78 46.72
CA ASP A 76 -22.87 -12.67 45.43
C ASP A 76 -22.30 -11.51 44.59
N LYS A 77 -22.00 -10.38 45.23
CA LYS A 77 -21.36 -9.24 44.57
C LYS A 77 -19.94 -9.56 44.11
N VAL A 78 -19.09 -10.10 44.96
CA VAL A 78 -17.69 -10.42 44.61
C VAL A 78 -17.65 -11.47 43.49
N TYR A 79 -18.51 -12.48 43.53
CA TYR A 79 -18.62 -13.47 42.45
C TYR A 79 -19.17 -12.87 41.15
N GLY A 80 -20.17 -11.98 41.24
CA GLY A 80 -20.68 -11.25 40.09
C GLY A 80 -19.63 -10.35 39.45
N ASP A 81 -18.92 -9.55 40.27
CA ASP A 81 -17.84 -8.66 39.82
C ASP A 81 -16.69 -9.46 39.21
N LEU A 82 -16.28 -10.58 39.82
CA LEU A 82 -15.23 -11.46 39.27
C LEU A 82 -15.64 -12.05 37.91
N THR A 83 -16.91 -12.44 37.77
CA THR A 83 -17.45 -12.97 36.51
C THR A 83 -17.45 -11.88 35.43
N ASN A 84 -17.87 -10.67 35.78
CA ASN A 84 -17.88 -9.52 34.87
C ASN A 84 -16.46 -9.14 34.43
N VAL A 85 -15.50 -9.10 35.36
CA VAL A 85 -14.08 -8.83 35.04
C VAL A 85 -13.51 -9.91 34.13
N SER A 86 -13.81 -11.18 34.38
CA SER A 86 -13.38 -12.29 33.52
C SER A 86 -13.92 -12.15 32.09
N ASN A 87 -15.20 -11.80 31.94
CA ASN A 87 -15.82 -11.58 30.63
C ASN A 87 -15.21 -10.37 29.90
N VAL A 88 -14.93 -9.28 30.61
CA VAL A 88 -14.26 -8.09 30.06
C VAL A 88 -12.82 -8.39 29.66
N GLN A 89 -12.09 -9.18 30.45
CA GLN A 89 -10.75 -9.62 30.09
C GLN A 89 -10.77 -10.49 28.82
N GLY A 90 -11.74 -11.40 28.72
CA GLY A 90 -11.95 -12.22 27.53
C GLY A 90 -12.23 -11.37 26.29
N SER A 91 -13.09 -10.36 26.39
CA SER A 91 -13.37 -9.46 25.27
C SER A 91 -12.16 -8.59 24.90
N MET A 92 -11.39 -8.13 25.89
CA MET A 92 -10.15 -7.37 25.67
C MET A 92 -9.09 -8.19 24.92
N ILE A 93 -8.92 -9.47 25.26
CA ILE A 93 -8.02 -10.39 24.54
C ILE A 93 -8.45 -10.56 23.08
N VAL A 94 -9.76 -10.72 22.83
CA VAL A 94 -10.30 -10.84 21.46
C VAL A 94 -10.09 -9.55 20.67
N LEU A 95 -10.25 -8.38 21.29
CA LEU A 95 -10.00 -7.08 20.64
C LEU A 95 -8.53 -6.89 20.28
N ASP A 96 -7.61 -7.30 21.15
CA ASP A 96 -6.17 -7.27 20.87
C ASP A 96 -5.81 -8.18 19.68
N GLN A 97 -6.32 -9.42 19.68
CA GLN A 97 -6.14 -10.34 18.56
C GLN A 97 -6.65 -9.77 17.23
N ARG A 98 -7.84 -9.15 17.22
CA ARG A 98 -8.39 -8.51 16.02
C ARG A 98 -7.53 -7.33 15.57
N THR A 99 -7.02 -6.54 16.50
CA THR A 99 -6.14 -5.40 16.17
C THR A 99 -4.85 -5.89 15.50
N ASN A 100 -4.25 -6.96 16.04
CA ASN A 100 -3.06 -7.59 15.46
C ASN A 100 -3.36 -8.22 14.07
N GLN A 101 -4.54 -8.81 13.88
CA GLN A 101 -4.97 -9.31 12.57
C GLN A 101 -5.16 -8.18 11.55
N LEU A 102 -5.75 -7.05 11.97
CA LEU A 102 -5.94 -5.88 11.11
C LEU A 102 -4.60 -5.28 10.68
N ASP A 103 -3.62 -5.17 11.59
CA ASP A 103 -2.27 -4.72 11.27
C ASP A 103 -1.59 -5.66 10.26
N ASN A 104 -1.72 -6.97 10.45
CA ASN A 104 -1.19 -7.97 9.52
C ASN A 104 -1.84 -7.87 8.13
N ILE A 105 -3.17 -7.71 8.08
CA ILE A 105 -3.90 -7.54 6.82
C ILE A 105 -3.47 -6.25 6.12
N GLN A 106 -3.34 -5.14 6.87
CA GLN A 106 -2.88 -3.87 6.32
C GLN A 106 -1.47 -3.99 5.72
N LYS A 107 -0.54 -4.65 6.42
CA LYS A 107 0.81 -4.93 5.91
C LYS A 107 0.77 -5.77 4.64
N GLN A 108 -0.04 -6.83 4.60
CA GLN A 108 -0.18 -7.68 3.41
C GLN A 108 -0.79 -6.94 2.21
N VAL A 109 -1.79 -6.09 2.45
CA VAL A 109 -2.40 -5.27 1.39
C VAL A 109 -1.40 -4.26 0.86
N SER A 110 -0.66 -3.57 1.74
CA SER A 110 0.39 -2.63 1.34
C SER A 110 1.49 -3.30 0.51
N SER A 111 1.99 -4.46 0.96
CA SER A 111 3.03 -5.18 0.22
C SER A 111 2.54 -5.67 -1.15
N LYS A 112 1.27 -6.08 -1.25
CA LYS A 112 0.69 -6.46 -2.55
C LYS A 112 0.56 -5.26 -3.49
N GLN A 113 0.11 -4.11 -2.99
CA GLN A 113 0.02 -2.88 -3.78
C GLN A 113 1.40 -2.44 -4.27
N GLU A 114 2.43 -2.49 -3.43
CA GLU A 114 3.81 -2.21 -3.85
C GLU A 114 4.24 -3.19 -4.95
N GLN A 115 4.00 -4.48 -4.76
CA GLN A 115 4.34 -5.50 -5.76
C GLN A 115 3.60 -5.26 -7.09
N ASP A 116 2.32 -4.90 -7.06
CA ASP A 116 1.54 -4.61 -8.26
C ASP A 116 2.04 -3.35 -8.96
N ILE A 117 2.41 -2.29 -8.23
CA ILE A 117 3.03 -1.09 -8.79
C ILE A 117 4.36 -1.43 -9.45
N HIS A 118 5.19 -2.24 -8.80
CA HIS A 118 6.45 -2.73 -9.36
C HIS A 118 6.22 -3.53 -10.63
N ASN A 119 5.28 -4.49 -10.61
CA ASN A 119 4.92 -5.31 -11.77
C ASN A 119 4.40 -4.45 -12.94
N VAL A 120 3.56 -3.45 -12.68
CA VAL A 120 3.06 -2.53 -13.71
C VAL A 120 4.19 -1.68 -14.29
N LYS A 121 5.09 -1.17 -13.45
CA LYS A 121 6.27 -0.41 -13.89
C LYS A 121 7.19 -1.26 -14.75
N ASP A 122 7.45 -2.49 -14.34
CA ASP A 122 8.31 -3.43 -15.05
C ASP A 122 7.66 -3.86 -16.37
N ASN A 123 6.36 -4.16 -16.37
CA ASN A 123 5.60 -4.45 -17.59
C ASN A 123 5.63 -3.29 -18.58
N LYS A 124 5.50 -2.04 -18.09
CA LYS A 124 5.62 -0.84 -18.94
C LYS A 124 7.02 -0.71 -19.54
N GLN A 125 8.07 -0.98 -18.77
CA GLN A 125 9.44 -0.97 -19.26
C GLN A 125 9.69 -2.08 -20.29
N LEU A 126 9.18 -3.29 -20.04
CA LEU A 126 9.27 -4.43 -20.95
C LEU A 126 8.52 -4.16 -22.25
N ALA A 127 7.30 -3.61 -22.18
CA ALA A 127 6.52 -3.22 -23.36
C ALA A 127 7.28 -2.18 -24.20
N LYS A 128 7.82 -1.13 -23.55
CA LYS A 128 8.64 -0.12 -24.22
C LYS A 128 9.86 -0.74 -24.92
N ARG A 129 10.57 -1.64 -24.24
CA ARG A 129 11.73 -2.35 -24.82
C ARG A 129 11.34 -3.25 -25.99
N LYS A 130 10.20 -3.94 -25.92
CA LYS A 130 9.69 -4.78 -27.03
C LYS A 130 9.39 -3.93 -28.26
N VAL A 131 8.78 -2.76 -28.09
CA VAL A 131 8.53 -1.81 -29.17
C VAL A 131 9.85 -1.30 -29.74
N GLU A 132 10.78 -0.84 -28.90
CA GLU A 132 12.12 -0.39 -29.31
C GLU A 132 12.86 -1.47 -30.11
N MET A 133 12.81 -2.73 -29.65
CA MET A 133 13.47 -3.86 -30.31
C MET A 133 12.81 -4.22 -31.65
N ASN A 134 11.48 -4.15 -31.73
CA ASN A 134 10.76 -4.40 -32.96
C ASN A 134 11.06 -3.33 -34.02
N GLU A 135 11.02 -2.05 -33.62
CA GLU A 135 11.39 -0.94 -34.50
C GLU A 135 12.83 -1.10 -35.02
N TRP A 136 13.78 -1.42 -34.13
CA TRP A 136 15.18 -1.63 -34.50
C TRP A 136 15.35 -2.77 -35.52
N SER A 137 14.67 -3.90 -35.29
CA SER A 137 14.74 -5.07 -36.18
C SER A 137 14.12 -4.81 -37.54
N VAL A 138 12.95 -4.17 -37.59
CA VAL A 138 12.26 -3.82 -38.84
C VAL A 138 13.10 -2.89 -39.70
N GLU A 139 13.68 -1.86 -39.10
CA GLU A 139 14.39 -0.85 -39.87
C GLU A 139 15.75 -1.35 -40.36
N ASN A 140 16.45 -2.21 -39.59
CA ASN A 140 17.65 -2.89 -40.06
C ASN A 140 17.37 -3.81 -41.27
N LYS A 141 16.23 -4.50 -41.28
CA LYS A 141 15.81 -5.29 -42.44
C LYS A 141 15.56 -4.42 -43.66
N LYS A 142 14.93 -3.26 -43.51
CA LYS A 142 14.71 -2.31 -44.63
C LYS A 142 16.04 -1.78 -45.20
N GLU A 143 17.03 -1.52 -44.35
CA GLU A 143 18.33 -1.05 -44.83
C GLU A 143 19.04 -2.08 -45.68
N THR A 144 19.10 -3.32 -45.19
CA THR A 144 19.68 -4.45 -45.92
C THR A 144 18.92 -4.73 -47.22
N LEU A 145 17.58 -4.68 -47.19
CA LEU A 145 16.75 -4.88 -48.38
C LEU A 145 17.02 -3.83 -49.46
N PHE A 146 17.22 -2.56 -49.08
CA PHE A 146 17.59 -1.51 -50.02
C PHE A 146 18.98 -1.72 -50.65
N ILE A 147 19.95 -2.21 -49.89
CA ILE A 147 21.29 -2.49 -50.44
C ILE A 147 21.22 -3.64 -51.43
N TYR A 148 20.45 -4.69 -51.12
CA TYR A 148 20.25 -5.81 -52.04
C TYR A 148 19.51 -5.41 -53.31
N SER A 149 18.49 -4.55 -53.24
CA SER A 149 17.79 -4.08 -54.44
C SER A 149 18.70 -3.22 -55.34
N MET A 150 19.53 -2.35 -54.75
CA MET A 150 20.54 -1.59 -55.50
C MET A 150 21.58 -2.50 -56.16
N PHE A 151 22.06 -3.51 -55.43
CA PHE A 151 22.99 -4.50 -55.97
C PHE A 151 22.37 -5.29 -57.14
N PHE A 152 21.11 -5.70 -57.00
CA PHE A 152 20.38 -6.38 -58.06
C PHE A 152 20.25 -5.51 -59.32
N MET A 153 19.86 -4.23 -59.16
CA MET A 153 19.80 -3.30 -60.30
C MET A 153 21.16 -3.15 -61.01
N LEU A 154 22.26 -3.10 -60.26
CA LEU A 154 23.61 -3.04 -60.83
C LEU A 154 23.94 -4.29 -61.65
N LEU A 155 23.61 -5.49 -61.14
CA LEU A 155 23.78 -6.73 -61.88
C LEU A 155 22.95 -6.77 -63.16
N THR A 156 21.67 -6.35 -63.10
CA THR A 156 20.80 -6.32 -64.28
C THR A 156 21.35 -5.37 -65.35
N VAL A 157 21.79 -4.16 -64.98
CA VAL A 157 22.40 -3.20 -65.91
C VAL A 157 23.70 -3.75 -66.48
N SER A 158 24.53 -4.40 -65.67
CA SER A 158 25.78 -5.01 -66.13
C SER A 158 25.54 -6.14 -67.14
N VAL A 159 24.56 -7.02 -66.90
CA VAL A 159 24.20 -8.09 -67.84
C VAL A 159 23.63 -7.51 -69.14
N PHE A 160 22.79 -6.48 -69.03
CA PHE A 160 22.24 -5.78 -70.19
C PHE A 160 23.33 -5.15 -71.08
N LEU A 161 24.29 -4.44 -70.46
CA LEU A 161 25.43 -3.85 -71.18
C LEU A 161 26.30 -4.92 -71.84
N SER A 162 26.55 -6.05 -71.16
CA SER A 162 27.27 -7.18 -71.75
C SER A 162 26.55 -7.77 -72.96
N ALA A 163 25.22 -7.88 -72.92
CA ALA A 163 24.43 -8.35 -74.06
C ALA A 163 24.54 -7.41 -75.27
N LEU A 164 24.55 -6.08 -75.05
CA LEU A 164 24.75 -5.10 -76.13
C LEU A 164 26.14 -5.24 -76.78
N VAL A 165 27.18 -5.52 -75.99
CA VAL A 165 28.52 -5.79 -76.52
C VAL A 165 28.52 -7.07 -77.38
N SER A 166 27.83 -8.13 -76.95
CA SER A 166 27.73 -9.38 -77.72
C SER A 166 27.06 -9.21 -79.09
N ILE A 167 26.14 -8.24 -79.23
CA ILE A 167 25.48 -7.90 -80.51
C ILE A 167 26.40 -7.02 -81.38
N GLY A 168 27.49 -6.48 -80.82
CA GLY A 168 28.45 -5.62 -81.53
C GLY A 168 27.97 -4.18 -81.71
N THR A 169 26.92 -3.74 -81.01
CA THR A 169 26.42 -2.36 -81.10
C THR A 169 27.29 -1.36 -80.37
N ILE A 170 28.02 -1.81 -79.33
CA ILE A 170 28.85 -0.96 -78.47
C ILE A 170 30.26 -1.53 -78.36
N SER A 171 31.27 -0.65 -78.40
CA SER A 171 32.68 -1.00 -78.15
C SER A 171 32.90 -1.46 -76.71
N SER A 172 33.71 -2.50 -76.51
CA SER A 172 34.04 -3.04 -75.17
C SER A 172 34.56 -1.97 -74.20
N TYR A 173 35.32 -0.99 -74.70
CA TYR A 173 35.85 0.11 -73.87
C TYR A 173 34.74 0.98 -73.26
N LEU A 174 33.69 1.29 -74.05
CA LEU A 174 32.56 2.07 -73.57
C LEU A 174 31.75 1.31 -72.52
N CYS A 175 31.58 0.00 -72.72
CA CYS A 175 30.89 -0.86 -71.76
C CYS A 175 31.63 -0.91 -70.42
N THR A 176 32.95 -1.19 -70.42
CA THR A 176 33.75 -1.21 -69.19
C THR A 176 33.76 0.14 -68.49
N SER A 177 33.86 1.26 -69.23
CA SER A 177 33.81 2.60 -68.65
C SER A 177 32.46 2.90 -67.98
N LEU A 178 31.34 2.51 -68.59
CA LEU A 178 30.00 2.70 -68.03
C LEU A 178 29.79 1.85 -66.78
N VAL A 179 30.16 0.57 -66.82
CA VAL A 179 30.06 -0.33 -65.66
C VAL A 179 30.90 0.21 -64.50
N ALA A 180 32.14 0.66 -64.77
CA ALA A 180 33.00 1.25 -63.75
C ALA A 180 32.36 2.50 -63.10
N LEU A 181 31.73 3.37 -63.90
CA LEU A 181 31.00 4.53 -63.38
C LEU A 181 29.84 4.12 -62.44
N PHE A 182 29.03 3.13 -62.84
CA PHE A 182 27.94 2.62 -61.99
C PHE A 182 28.44 2.03 -60.68
N VAL A 183 29.57 1.29 -60.72
CA VAL A 183 30.20 0.74 -59.52
C VAL A 183 30.68 1.85 -58.59
N ILE A 184 31.29 2.93 -59.12
CA ILE A 184 31.72 4.07 -58.31
C ILE A 184 30.53 4.75 -57.64
N ILE A 185 29.45 5.00 -58.38
CA ILE A 185 28.22 5.60 -57.84
C ILE A 185 27.64 4.72 -56.73
N PHE A 186 27.60 3.39 -56.94
CA PHE A 186 27.14 2.44 -55.94
C PHE A 186 27.96 2.51 -54.64
N ILE A 187 29.30 2.53 -54.75
CA ILE A 187 30.19 2.65 -53.59
C ILE A 187 29.93 3.97 -52.84
N ILE A 188 29.78 5.08 -53.56
CA ILE A 188 29.49 6.40 -52.95
C ILE A 188 28.17 6.35 -52.17
N ILE A 189 27.11 5.76 -52.75
CA ILE A 189 25.80 5.65 -52.09
C ILE A 189 25.92 4.80 -50.81
N VAL A 190 26.60 3.66 -50.87
CA VAL A 190 26.79 2.77 -49.72
C VAL A 190 27.59 3.48 -48.62
N VAL A 191 28.69 4.14 -48.95
CA VAL A 191 29.52 4.87 -47.98
C VAL A 191 28.76 6.05 -47.37
N TYR A 192 28.04 6.82 -48.20
CA TYR A 192 27.22 7.94 -47.72
C TYR A 192 26.16 7.47 -46.73
N ARG A 193 25.45 6.38 -47.07
CA ARG A 193 24.42 5.83 -46.20
C ARG A 193 25.01 5.20 -44.94
N ALA A 194 26.15 4.51 -45.04
CA ALA A 194 26.87 3.99 -43.88
C ALA A 194 27.26 5.11 -42.91
N ARG A 195 27.84 6.21 -43.43
CA ARG A 195 28.16 7.40 -42.62
C ARG A 195 26.93 8.04 -42.01
N LEU A 196 25.82 8.11 -42.74
CA LEU A 196 24.56 8.64 -42.22
C LEU A 196 24.06 7.82 -41.02
N THR A 197 24.12 6.50 -41.15
CA THR A 197 23.75 5.55 -40.09
C THR A 197 24.68 5.63 -38.88
N THR A 198 25.99 5.82 -39.08
CA THR A 198 26.97 5.88 -37.96
C THR A 198 26.97 7.22 -37.22
N ASN A 199 26.86 8.35 -37.93
CA ASN A 199 27.13 9.67 -37.36
C ASN A 199 25.88 10.49 -37.01
N TYR A 200 24.77 10.33 -37.75
CA TYR A 200 23.60 11.21 -37.62
C TYR A 200 22.35 10.52 -37.03
N ARG A 201 22.38 9.20 -36.92
CA ARG A 201 21.25 8.44 -36.37
C ARG A 201 21.51 8.06 -34.93
N ASN A 202 20.50 8.27 -34.08
CA ASN A 202 20.55 7.80 -32.71
C ASN A 202 20.58 6.25 -32.71
N LYS A 203 21.66 5.66 -32.16
CA LYS A 203 21.84 4.20 -32.09
C LYS A 203 20.68 3.48 -31.39
N ARG A 204 19.93 4.20 -30.54
CA ARG A 204 18.79 3.66 -29.77
C ARG A 204 17.42 3.91 -30.41
N TYR A 205 17.24 5.04 -31.11
CA TYR A 205 15.94 5.43 -31.68
C TYR A 205 16.09 5.77 -33.17
N TRP A 206 15.82 4.79 -34.03
CA TRP A 206 16.03 4.92 -35.48
C TRP A 206 15.15 5.98 -36.15
N HIS A 207 13.96 6.26 -35.60
CA HIS A 207 13.06 7.30 -36.08
C HIS A 207 13.46 8.72 -35.64
N LYS A 208 14.43 8.87 -34.73
CA LYS A 208 14.92 10.16 -34.25
C LYS A 208 16.30 10.43 -34.83
N ARG A 209 16.43 11.55 -35.55
CA ARG A 209 17.76 12.15 -35.74
C ARG A 209 18.30 12.49 -34.36
N SER A 210 19.54 12.07 -34.07
CA SER A 210 20.24 12.58 -32.90
C SER A 210 20.57 14.04 -33.20
N PHE A 211 19.64 14.93 -32.88
CA PHE A 211 20.04 16.29 -32.57
C PHE A 211 20.85 16.16 -31.30
N ASP A 212 22.15 16.28 -31.44
CA ASP A 212 23.08 16.25 -30.33
C ASP A 212 22.53 17.18 -29.25
N GLU A 213 22.32 16.66 -28.04
CA GLU A 213 21.74 17.40 -26.91
C GLU A 213 22.63 18.58 -26.48
N GLY A 214 23.77 18.79 -27.17
CA GLY A 214 24.69 19.92 -27.03
C GLY A 214 24.33 21.19 -27.81
N VAL A 215 23.39 21.17 -28.77
CA VAL A 215 22.97 22.40 -29.48
C VAL A 215 21.63 22.88 -28.95
N GLY A 216 21.68 23.61 -27.84
CA GLY A 216 20.59 24.45 -27.36
C GLY A 216 19.31 23.69 -27.03
N LYS A 217 19.23 23.13 -25.81
CA LYS A 217 17.93 23.01 -25.14
C LYS A 217 17.27 24.39 -25.22
N PHE A 218 16.27 24.54 -26.08
CA PHE A 218 15.36 25.68 -26.01
C PHE A 218 14.78 25.62 -24.60
N ARG A 219 15.24 26.50 -23.72
CA ARG A 219 14.63 26.72 -22.42
C ARG A 219 13.25 27.25 -22.73
N ILE A 220 12.26 26.37 -22.70
CA ILE A 220 10.86 26.77 -22.67
C ILE A 220 10.75 27.56 -21.36
N PRO A 221 10.47 28.88 -21.38
CA PRO A 221 10.27 29.63 -20.15
C PRO A 221 9.14 28.95 -19.37
N ASN A 222 9.37 28.74 -18.07
CA ASN A 222 8.49 28.04 -17.15
C ASN A 222 7.05 28.53 -17.29
N LEU A 223 6.23 27.77 -18.03
CA LEU A 223 4.80 28.00 -18.08
C LEU A 223 4.20 27.25 -16.90
N SER A 224 4.20 27.89 -15.73
CA SER A 224 3.44 27.47 -14.56
C SER A 224 1.95 27.58 -14.88
N LEU A 225 1.38 26.55 -15.48
CA LEU A 225 -0.05 26.39 -15.70
C LEU A 225 -0.53 25.12 -15.02
N CYS A 226 -0.44 25.09 -13.69
CA CYS A 226 -1.41 24.40 -12.84
C CYS A 226 -1.60 25.28 -11.59
N PRO A 227 -2.79 25.84 -11.33
CA PRO A 227 -3.10 26.33 -10.01
C PRO A 227 -3.19 25.14 -9.07
N GLU A 228 -2.42 25.23 -7.98
CA GLU A 228 -2.52 24.38 -6.80
C GLU A 228 -3.91 24.64 -6.21
N SER A 229 -4.78 23.62 -6.26
CA SER A 229 -6.08 23.68 -5.58
C SER A 229 -5.85 23.50 -4.09
N GLU A 230 -6.03 24.59 -3.33
CA GLU A 230 -6.31 24.56 -1.88
C GLU A 230 -7.54 23.70 -1.56
#